data_AF-A0A4U0NMY6-F1
#
_entry.id   AF-A0A4U0NMY6-F1
#
_cell.length_a   1.000
_cell.length_b   1.000
_cell.length_c   1.000
_cell.angle_alpha   90.00
_cell.angle_beta   90.00
_cell.angle_gamma   90.00
#
_symmetry.space_group_name_H-M   'P 1'
#
loop_
_entity.id
_entity.type
_entity.pdbx_description
1 polymer ?
#
loop_
_entity_poly.entity_id
_entity_poly.type
_entity_poly.pdbx_seq_one_letter_code
_entity_poly.pdbx_strand_id
1 'polypeptide(L)'
;MDATTLGSLLVGVGAVVGGVVAFVGKRGENAITGYSSLTQDLQEERDALRLQLTESHSLRAADQAELIRLRALVIQLGGTP
;
A
#
# COMPACT_ATOMS: atom_id res chain seq x y z
N MET A 1 46.78 -36.92 10.72
CA MET A 1 45.41 -36.41 10.47
C MET A 1 45.14 -36.67 9.01
N ASP A 2 44.20 -37.56 8.69
CA ASP A 2 44.01 -38.04 7.31
C ASP A 2 43.21 -37.04 6.47
N ALA A 3 43.49 -36.98 5.16
CA ALA A 3 42.86 -36.04 4.23
C ALA A 3 41.32 -36.12 4.24
N THR A 4 40.77 -37.30 4.51
CA THR A 4 39.33 -37.55 4.66
C THR A 4 38.75 -36.78 5.85
N THR A 5 39.46 -36.67 6.96
CA THR A 5 39.02 -35.94 8.16
C THR A 5 39.00 -34.43 7.92
N LEU A 6 39.98 -33.91 7.18
CA LEU A 6 40.02 -32.51 6.73
C LEU A 6 38.90 -32.20 5.73
N GLY A 7 38.70 -33.09 4.75
CA GLY A 7 37.62 -32.96 3.76
C GLY A 7 36.23 -32.95 4.40
N SER A 8 35.96 -33.85 5.34
CA SER A 8 34.68 -33.90 6.06
C SER A 8 34.44 -32.64 6.90
N LEU A 9 35.49 -32.09 7.51
CA LEU A 9 35.38 -30.87 8.31
C LEU A 9 35.02 -29.66 7.42
N LEU A 10 35.68 -29.53 6.26
CA LEU A 10 35.41 -28.45 5.31
C LEU A 10 34.00 -28.53 4.73
N VAL A 11 33.53 -29.73 4.38
CA VAL A 11 32.15 -29.95 3.92
C VAL A 11 31.15 -29.60 5.03
N GLY A 12 31.42 -30.01 6.27
CA GLY A 12 30.57 -29.67 7.42
C GLY A 12 30.46 -28.17 7.65
N VAL A 13 31.59 -27.46 7.65
CA VAL A 13 31.61 -25.99 7.79
C VAL A 13 30.90 -25.32 6.61
N GLY A 14 31.15 -25.78 5.38
CA GLY A 14 30.49 -25.27 4.19
C GLY A 14 28.96 -25.44 4.23
N ALA A 15 28.48 -26.59 4.72
CA ALA A 15 27.06 -26.86 4.87
C ALA A 15 26.40 -25.95 5.92
N VAL A 16 27.06 -25.71 7.06
CA VAL A 16 26.55 -24.80 8.09
C VAL A 16 26.50 -23.36 7.59
N VAL A 17 27.58 -22.88 6.97
CA VAL A 17 27.65 -21.52 6.41
C VAL A 17 26.61 -21.34 5.31
N GLY A 18 26.50 -22.30 4.39
CA GLY A 18 25.49 -22.30 3.32
C GLY A 18 24.06 -22.29 3.88
N GLY A 19 23.79 -23.08 4.92
CA GLY A 19 22.49 -23.11 5.60
C GLY A 19 22.10 -21.77 6.23
N VAL A 20 23.06 -21.08 6.87
CA VAL A 20 22.83 -19.74 7.46
C VAL A 20 22.55 -18.71 6.37
N VAL A 21 23.33 -18.69 5.30
CA VAL A 21 23.13 -17.76 4.18
C VAL A 21 21.76 -17.97 3.53
N ALA A 22 21.38 -19.23 3.28
CA ALA A 22 20.07 -19.55 2.72
C ALA A 22 18.92 -19.12 3.64
N PHE A 23 19.06 -19.33 4.95
CA PHE A 23 18.05 -18.93 5.94
C PHE A 23 17.88 -17.41 6.02
N VAL A 24 18.98 -16.67 6.05
CA VAL A 24 18.95 -15.19 6.07
C VAL A 24 18.45 -14.64 4.74
N GLY A 25 18.88 -15.20 3.61
CA GLY A 25 18.43 -14.83 2.27
C GLY A 25 16.91 -14.98 2.12
N LYS A 26 16.35 -16.13 2.50
CA LYS A 26 14.90 -16.39 2.46
C LYS A 26 14.11 -15.43 3.34
N ARG A 27 14.64 -15.05 4.51
CA ARG A 27 14.00 -14.04 5.37
C ARG A 27 14.05 -12.64 4.76
N GLY A 28 15.16 -12.30 4.10
CA GLY A 28 15.29 -11.04 3.36
C GLY A 28 14.29 -10.93 2.22
N GLU A 29 14.17 -11.98 1.40
CA GLU A 29 13.19 -12.06 0.32
C GLU A 29 11.76 -11.90 0.85
N ASN A 30 11.38 -12.67 1.88
CA ASN A 30 10.05 -12.56 2.47
C ASN A 30 9.75 -11.16 3.04
N ALA A 31 10.74 -10.50 3.66
CA ALA A 31 10.58 -9.16 4.19
C ALA A 31 10.40 -8.13 3.05
N ILE A 32 11.24 -8.19 2.01
CA ILE A 32 11.15 -7.28 0.85
C ILE A 32 9.80 -7.44 0.13
N THR A 33 9.38 -8.68 -0.10
CA THR A 33 8.07 -8.95 -0.72
C THR A 33 6.93 -8.44 0.15
N GLY A 34 6.98 -8.66 1.47
CA GLY A 34 5.96 -8.17 2.40
C GLY A 34 5.89 -6.64 2.47
N TYR A 35 7.03 -5.94 2.42
CA TYR A 35 7.05 -4.48 2.32
C TYR A 35 6.49 -4.01 0.98
N SER A 36 6.84 -4.68 -0.13
CA SER A 36 6.32 -4.35 -1.46
C SER A 36 4.79 -4.47 -1.51
N SER A 37 4.22 -5.55 -0.99
CA SER A 37 2.77 -5.73 -0.96
C SER A 37 2.08 -4.68 -0.08
N LEU A 38 2.62 -4.40 1.11
CA LEU A 38 2.06 -3.35 1.98
C LEU A 38 2.08 -1.97 1.32
N THR A 39 3.17 -1.64 0.62
CA THR A 39 3.25 -0.36 -0.10
C THR A 39 2.28 -0.29 -1.26
N GLN A 40 2.02 -1.42 -1.94
CA GLN A 40 1.05 -1.49 -3.02
C GLN A 40 -0.39 -1.33 -2.47
N ASP A 41 -0.74 -2.07 -1.43
CA ASP A 41 -2.06 -1.98 -0.79
C ASP A 41 -2.34 -0.55 -0.30
N LEU A 42 -1.36 0.08 0.34
CA LEU A 42 -1.47 1.49 0.78
C LEU A 42 -1.62 2.46 -0.38
N GLN A 43 -0.96 2.21 -1.52
CA GLN A 43 -1.12 3.04 -2.72
C GLN A 43 -2.53 2.89 -3.30
N GLU A 44 -3.05 1.67 -3.37
CA GLU A 44 -4.39 1.36 -3.84
C GLU A 44 -5.45 2.01 -2.93
N GLU A 45 -5.33 1.88 -1.61
CA GLU A 45 -6.23 2.56 -0.66
C GLU A 45 -6.18 4.08 -0.80
N ARG A 46 -4.98 4.65 -0.95
CA ARG A 46 -4.78 6.09 -1.13
C ARG A 46 -5.46 6.58 -2.41
N ASP A 47 -5.35 5.82 -3.51
CA ASP A 47 -5.97 6.17 -4.78
C ASP A 47 -7.49 6.02 -4.73
N ALA A 48 -8.01 4.98 -4.06
CA ALA A 48 -9.44 4.81 -3.82
C ALA A 48 -10.02 5.97 -2.98
N LEU A 49 -9.34 6.38 -1.91
CA LEU A 49 -9.75 7.50 -1.07
C LEU A 49 -9.73 8.83 -1.83
N ARG A 50 -8.73 9.05 -2.69
CA ARG A 50 -8.68 10.24 -3.55
C ARG A 50 -9.87 10.29 -4.51
N LEU A 51 -10.23 9.16 -5.11
CA LEU A 51 -11.38 9.06 -5.99
C LEU A 51 -12.68 9.42 -5.25
N GLN A 52 -12.91 8.82 -4.08
CA GLN A 52 -14.07 9.11 -3.24
C GLN A 52 -14.12 10.58 -2.81
N LEU A 53 -12.98 11.18 -2.50
CA LEU A 53 -12.89 12.58 -2.13
C LEU A 53 -13.25 13.47 -3.33
N THR A 54 -12.71 13.19 -4.52
CA THR A 54 -13.09 13.92 -5.75
C THR A 54 -14.58 13.80 -6.06
N GLU A 55 -15.16 12.61 -5.91
CA GLU A 55 -16.60 12.38 -6.09
C GLU A 55 -17.44 13.13 -5.05
N SER A 56 -17.04 13.10 -3.77
CA SER A 56 -17.73 13.85 -2.72
C SER A 56 -17.66 15.37 -2.98
N HIS A 57 -16.52 15.88 -3.45
CA HIS A 57 -16.40 17.29 -3.80
C HIS A 57 -17.26 17.67 -5.02
N SER A 58 -17.40 16.79 -6.02
CA SER A 58 -18.25 17.05 -7.19
C SER A 58 -19.73 17.07 -6.81
N LEU A 59 -20.18 16.12 -5.98
CA LEU A 59 -21.54 16.09 -5.44
C LEU A 59 -21.84 17.35 -4.63
N ARG A 60 -20.95 17.75 -3.73
CA ARG A 60 -21.10 19.00 -2.94
C ARG A 60 -21.18 20.24 -3.82
N ALA A 61 -20.39 20.30 -4.90
CA ALA A 61 -20.45 21.42 -5.83
C ALA A 61 -21.78 21.46 -6.59
N ALA A 62 -22.30 20.31 -7.00
CA ALA A 62 -23.62 20.20 -7.63
C ALA A 62 -24.75 20.62 -6.67
N ASP A 63 -24.71 20.13 -5.43
CA ASP A 63 -25.68 20.49 -4.39
C ASP A 63 -25.65 21.99 -4.09
N GLN A 64 -24.47 22.59 -3.99
CA GLN A 64 -24.33 24.03 -3.79
C GLN A 64 -24.91 24.83 -4.95
N ALA A 65 -24.68 24.40 -6.19
CA ALA A 65 -25.24 25.06 -7.37
C ALA A 65 -26.77 24.99 -7.37
N GLU A 66 -27.35 23.83 -7.03
CA GLU A 66 -28.80 23.66 -6.97
C GLU A 66 -29.41 24.47 -5.81
N LEU A 67 -28.74 24.53 -4.66
CA LEU A 67 -29.18 25.34 -3.52
C LEU A 67 -29.20 26.84 -3.89
N ILE A 68 -28.18 27.33 -4.60
CA ILE A 68 -28.15 28.71 -5.12
C ILE A 68 -29.31 28.95 -6.09
N ARG A 69 -29.55 28.01 -7.01
CA ARG A 69 -30.65 28.09 -7.97
C ARG A 69 -32.01 28.12 -7.27
N LEU A 70 -32.23 27.24 -6.31
CA LEU A 70 -33.48 27.16 -5.54
C LEU A 70 -33.69 28.43 -4.72
N ARG A 71 -32.65 28.97 -4.08
CA ARG A 71 -32.73 30.27 -3.38
C ARG A 71 -33.12 31.40 -4.32
N ALA A 72 -32.52 31.46 -5.52
CA ALA A 72 -32.87 32.46 -6.51
C ALA A 72 -34.35 32.34 -6.93
N LEU A 73 -34.85 31.12 -7.10
CA LEU A 73 -36.26 30.86 -7.44
C LEU A 73 -37.22 31.26 -6.30
N VAL A 74 -36.87 30.97 -5.05
CA VAL A 74 -37.64 31.40 -3.88
C VAL A 74 -37.75 32.93 -3.83
N ILE A 75 -36.63 33.64 -4.06
CA ILE A 75 -36.62 35.10 -4.11
C ILE A 75 -37.50 35.62 -5.27
N GLN A 76 -37.43 35.00 -6.45
CA GLN A 76 -38.28 35.36 -7.59
C GLN A 76 -39.78 35.17 -7.32
N LEU A 77 -40.14 34.18 -6.50
CA LEU A 77 -41.53 33.92 -6.10
C LEU A 77 -41.98 34.80 -4.93
N GLY A 78 -41.19 35.79 -4.52
CA GLY A 78 -41.52 36.72 -3.43
C GLY A 78 -41.21 36.19 -2.03
N GLY A 79 -40.48 35.07 -1.93
CA GLY A 79 -39.92 34.59 -0.67
C GLY A 79 -38.74 35.45 -0.22
N THR A 80 -38.53 35.52 1.09
CA THR A 80 -37.35 36.18 1.69
C THR A 80 -36.17 35.20 1.77
N PRO A 81 -34.92 35.69 1.65
CA PRO A 81 -33.71 34.88 1.65
C PRO A 81 -33.46 34.11 2.96
#